data_AF-A0A7D5SQG8-F1
#
_entry.id   AF-A0A7D5SQG8-F1
#
_cell.length_a   1.000
_cell.length_b   1.000
_cell.length_c   1.000
_cell.angle_alpha   90.00
_cell.angle_beta   90.00
_cell.angle_gamma   90.00
#
_symmetry.space_group_name_H-M   'P 1'
#
loop_
_entity.id
_entity.type
_entity.pdbx_description
1 polymer ?
#
loop_
_entity_poly.entity_id
_entity_poly.type
_entity_poly.pdbx_seq_one_letter_code
_entity_poly.pdbx_strand_id
1 'polypeptide(L)'
;MMEEDQTLKFDTHNGMARVAMTAGIPVFALLFLLMGGVISLFVGVYMLGWGGLLFATPFILVLIVLRLICQKDDKAFRRCWFWWQRKMLDRRYGRLLLLTPRNSVWRIKNARRSIQKRIIAGE
;
A
#
# COMPACT_ATOMS: atom_id res chain seq x y z
N MET A 1 -49.45 7.87 5.14
CA MET A 1 -48.58 6.72 4.82
C MET A 1 -47.15 7.19 5.03
N MET A 2 -46.43 6.59 5.97
CA MET A 2 -45.01 6.87 6.18
C MET A 2 -44.24 6.22 5.02
N GLU A 3 -43.53 7.01 4.22
CA GLU A 3 -42.56 6.48 3.28
C GLU A 3 -41.38 5.94 4.10
N GLU A 4 -41.29 4.62 4.21
CA GLU A 4 -40.13 3.95 4.78
C GLU A 4 -38.93 4.25 3.89
N ASP A 5 -38.02 5.06 4.42
CA ASP A 5 -36.72 5.37 3.83
C ASP A 5 -35.89 4.07 3.79
N GLN A 6 -36.12 3.26 2.76
CA GLN A 6 -35.43 1.98 2.56
C GLN A 6 -33.96 2.26 2.28
N THR A 7 -33.17 2.35 3.35
CA THR A 7 -31.72 2.42 3.27
C THR A 7 -31.23 1.16 2.55
N LEU A 8 -30.88 1.33 1.27
CA LEU A 8 -30.31 0.27 0.44
C LEU A 8 -28.98 -0.16 1.09
N LYS A 9 -29.02 -1.20 1.92
CA LYS A 9 -27.83 -1.88 2.44
C LYS A 9 -27.21 -2.67 1.29
N PHE A 10 -26.33 -2.01 0.56
CA PHE A 10 -25.41 -2.70 -0.32
C PHE A 10 -24.45 -3.53 0.52
N ASP A 11 -24.27 -4.81 0.18
CA ASP A 11 -23.20 -5.62 0.74
C ASP A 11 -21.87 -4.91 0.44
N THR A 12 -21.31 -4.30 1.47
CA THR A 12 -20.00 -3.67 1.36
C THR A 12 -18.99 -4.81 1.22
N HIS A 13 -18.49 -5.01 0.00
CA HIS A 13 -17.36 -5.90 -0.29
C HIS A 13 -16.04 -5.37 0.32
N ASN A 14 -16.09 -4.79 1.52
CA ASN A 14 -14.99 -4.20 2.25
C ASN A 14 -13.87 -5.23 2.52
N GLY A 15 -14.19 -6.53 2.48
CA GLY A 15 -13.21 -7.61 2.51
C GLY A 15 -12.27 -7.65 1.28
N MET A 16 -12.77 -7.34 0.07
CA MET A 16 -11.95 -7.31 -1.15
C MET A 16 -10.99 -6.11 -1.20
N ALA A 17 -11.25 -5.08 -0.39
CA ALA A 17 -10.39 -3.90 -0.30
C ALA A 17 -9.21 -4.08 0.68
N ARG A 18 -9.19 -5.18 1.45
CA ARG A 18 -8.10 -5.49 2.39
C ARG A 18 -7.00 -6.26 1.66
N VAL A 19 -5.76 -5.95 2.02
CA VAL A 19 -4.61 -6.66 1.47
C VAL A 19 -4.53 -8.01 2.17
N ALA A 20 -4.32 -9.09 1.41
CA ALA A 20 -4.05 -10.40 1.99
C ALA A 20 -2.74 -10.33 2.80
N MET A 21 -2.85 -10.52 4.12
CA MET A 21 -1.77 -10.35 5.09
C MET A 21 -1.64 -11.62 5.92
N THR A 22 -0.41 -12.08 6.11
CA THR A 22 -0.06 -13.23 6.95
C THR A 22 0.98 -12.79 7.98
N ALA A 23 0.71 -13.04 9.27
CA ALA A 23 1.56 -12.59 10.38
C ALA A 23 1.90 -11.08 10.36
N GLY A 24 1.00 -10.25 9.83
CA GLY A 24 1.19 -8.80 9.69
C GLY A 24 2.09 -8.39 8.53
N ILE A 25 2.33 -9.27 7.55
CA ILE A 25 3.11 -9.00 6.34
C ILE A 25 2.26 -9.32 5.10
N PRO A 26 2.27 -8.49 4.04
CA PRO A 26 1.55 -8.80 2.80
C PRO A 26 2.04 -10.11 2.17
N VAL A 27 1.13 -11.00 1.80
CA VAL A 27 1.45 -12.37 1.32
C VAL A 27 2.44 -12.36 0.15
N PHE A 28 2.24 -11.48 -0.83
CA PHE A 28 3.15 -11.36 -1.97
C PHE A 28 4.56 -10.94 -1.55
N ALA A 29 4.68 -9.95 -0.66
CA ALA A 29 5.99 -9.50 -0.18
C ALA A 29 6.72 -10.61 0.58
N LEU A 30 5.98 -11.35 1.42
CA LEU A 30 6.51 -12.50 2.15
C LEU A 30 7.01 -13.60 1.20
N LEU A 31 6.25 -13.92 0.14
CA LEU A 31 6.63 -14.93 -0.85
C LEU A 31 7.93 -14.54 -1.58
N PHE A 32 8.04 -13.30 -2.06
CA PHE A 32 9.26 -12.82 -2.72
C PHE A 32 10.47 -12.79 -1.78
N LEU A 33 10.29 -12.39 -0.53
CA LEU A 33 11.37 -12.34 0.45
C LEU A 33 11.85 -13.72 0.86
N LEU A 34 10.94 -14.68 1.05
CA LEU A 34 11.30 -16.05 1.35
C LEU A 34 12.02 -16.69 0.17
N MET A 35 11.46 -16.59 -1.04
CA MET A 35 12.09 -17.20 -2.21
C MET A 35 13.44 -16.57 -2.52
N GLY A 36 13.53 -15.23 -2.48
CA GLY A 36 14.79 -14.51 -2.66
C GLY A 36 15.82 -14.83 -1.58
N GLY A 37 15.40 -14.93 -0.31
CA GLY A 37 16.28 -15.24 0.80
C GLY A 37 16.80 -16.68 0.78
N VAL A 38 15.98 -17.65 0.37
CA VAL A 38 16.41 -19.03 0.18
C VAL A 38 17.42 -19.11 -0.97
N ILE A 39 17.13 -18.48 -2.12
CA ILE A 39 18.06 -18.45 -3.25
C ILE A 39 19.37 -17.76 -2.87
N SER A 40 19.32 -16.60 -2.20
CA SER A 40 20.53 -15.88 -1.78
C SER A 40 21.35 -16.67 -0.78
N LEU A 41 20.70 -17.41 0.12
CA LEU A 41 21.37 -18.28 1.08
C LEU A 41 22.09 -19.41 0.36
N PHE A 42 21.43 -20.09 -0.59
CA PHE A 42 22.07 -21.14 -1.39
C PHE A 42 23.26 -20.62 -2.20
N VAL A 43 23.09 -19.49 -2.90
CA VAL A 43 24.17 -18.86 -3.66
C VAL A 43 25.31 -18.42 -2.74
N GLY A 44 25.00 -17.79 -1.62
CA GLY A 44 25.98 -17.34 -0.64
C GLY A 44 26.77 -18.51 -0.06
N VAL A 45 26.09 -19.59 0.34
CA VAL A 45 26.75 -20.77 0.91
C VAL A 45 27.59 -21.49 -0.13
N TYR A 46 27.10 -21.56 -1.37
CA TYR A 46 27.87 -22.14 -2.48
C TYR A 46 29.18 -21.37 -2.76
N MET A 47 29.16 -20.03 -2.69
CA MET A 47 30.34 -19.21 -2.99
C MET A 47 31.30 -19.05 -1.81
N LEU A 48 30.79 -18.92 -0.58
CA LEU A 48 31.55 -18.49 0.61
C LEU A 48 31.49 -19.50 1.76
N GLY A 49 30.87 -20.68 1.56
CA GLY A 49 30.66 -21.68 2.60
C GLY A 49 29.81 -21.13 3.76
N TRP A 50 30.28 -21.31 4.99
CA TRP A 50 29.56 -20.83 6.18
C TRP A 50 29.36 -19.31 6.22
N GLY A 51 30.22 -18.52 5.57
CA GLY A 51 30.04 -17.08 5.43
C GLY A 51 28.80 -16.69 4.61
N GLY A 52 28.29 -17.63 3.80
CA GLY A 52 27.07 -17.48 3.01
C GLY A 52 25.79 -17.26 3.82
N LEU A 53 25.75 -17.65 5.09
CA LEU A 53 24.62 -17.37 5.98
C LEU A 53 24.37 -15.86 6.13
N LEU A 54 25.40 -15.03 6.02
CA LEU A 54 25.26 -13.58 6.07
C LEU A 54 24.43 -13.03 4.91
N PHE A 55 24.35 -13.73 3.76
CA PHE A 55 23.53 -13.31 2.62
C PHE A 55 22.02 -13.41 2.86
N ALA A 56 21.57 -14.16 3.87
CA ALA A 56 20.17 -14.21 4.27
C ALA A 56 19.78 -13.06 5.22
N THR A 57 20.75 -12.45 5.90
CA THR A 57 20.51 -11.36 6.87
C THR A 57 19.73 -10.17 6.30
N PRO A 58 20.00 -9.64 5.09
CA PRO A 58 19.22 -8.53 4.57
C PRO A 58 17.74 -8.88 4.36
N PHE A 59 17.42 -10.12 3.99
CA PHE A 59 16.03 -10.56 3.79
C PHE A 59 15.26 -10.60 5.12
N ILE A 60 15.91 -11.08 6.18
CA ILE A 60 15.34 -11.10 7.54
C ILE A 60 15.09 -9.66 8.03
N LEU A 61 16.04 -8.75 7.81
CA LEU A 61 15.91 -7.35 8.21
C LEU A 61 14.73 -6.69 7.50
N VAL A 62 14.57 -6.91 6.19
CA VAL A 62 13.43 -6.38 5.42
C VAL A 62 12.10 -6.95 5.93
N LEU A 63 12.04 -8.24 6.28
CA LEU A 63 10.83 -8.84 6.88
C LEU A 63 10.43 -8.16 8.20
N ILE A 64 11.40 -7.86 9.07
CA ILE A 64 11.15 -7.16 10.34
C ILE A 64 10.61 -5.76 10.07
N VAL A 65 11.24 -5.00 9.17
CA VAL A 65 10.81 -3.64 8.81
C VAL A 65 9.40 -3.65 8.23
N LEU A 66 9.09 -4.59 7.34
CA LEU A 66 7.75 -4.72 6.76
C LEU A 66 6.69 -5.02 7.82
N ARG A 67 6.99 -5.91 8.76
CA ARG A 67 6.09 -6.23 9.88
C ARG A 67 5.82 -4.98 10.74
N LEU A 68 6.84 -4.19 11.04
CA LEU A 68 6.69 -2.95 11.83
C LEU A 68 5.83 -1.90 11.11
N ILE A 69 6.00 -1.74 9.79
CA ILE A 69 5.23 -0.80 8.99
C ILE A 69 3.77 -1.25 8.87
N CYS A 70 3.55 -2.53 8.62
CA CYS A 70 2.23 -3.08 8.35
C CYS A 70 1.41 -3.34 9.62
N GLN A 71 2.04 -3.36 10.81
CA GLN A 71 1.31 -3.47 12.09
C GLN A 71 0.31 -2.33 12.31
N LYS A 72 0.58 -1.13 11.77
CA LYS A 72 -0.27 0.06 11.96
C LYS A 72 -1.32 0.27 10.88
N ASP A 73 -1.05 -0.19 9.65
CA ASP A 73 -1.95 0.00 8.50
C ASP A 73 -1.63 -1.06 7.42
N ASP A 74 -2.62 -1.87 7.07
CA ASP A 74 -2.52 -2.94 6.05
C ASP A 74 -2.12 -2.41 4.67
N LYS A 75 -2.35 -1.11 4.42
CA LYS A 75 -2.03 -0.43 3.16
C LYS A 75 -0.73 0.36 3.24
N ALA A 76 -0.05 0.36 4.39
CA ALA A 76 1.18 1.13 4.59
C ALA A 76 2.28 0.75 3.61
N PHE A 77 2.45 -0.54 3.31
CA PHE A 77 3.42 -1.00 2.31
C PHE A 77 3.18 -0.38 0.93
N ARG A 78 1.92 -0.41 0.45
CA ARG A 78 1.54 0.16 -0.84
C ARG A 78 1.73 1.68 -0.86
N ARG A 79 1.39 2.37 0.23
CA ARG A 79 1.62 3.81 0.37
C ARG A 79 3.11 4.15 0.35
N CYS A 80 3.94 3.37 1.03
CA CYS A 80 5.39 3.52 1.05
C CYS A 80 5.98 3.31 -0.36
N TRP A 81 5.52 2.28 -1.07
CA TRP A 81 5.90 2.02 -2.46
C TRP A 81 5.60 3.20 -3.39
N PHE A 82 4.37 3.73 -3.35
CA PHE A 82 4.01 4.90 -4.16
C PHE A 82 4.78 6.17 -3.77
N TRP A 83 5.03 6.36 -2.48
CA TRP A 83 5.86 7.47 -2.01
C TRP A 83 7.30 7.37 -2.54
N TRP A 84 7.88 6.18 -2.52
CA TRP A 84 9.22 5.91 -3.05
C TRP A 84 9.27 6.14 -4.57
N GLN A 85 8.32 5.56 -5.31
CA GLN A 85 8.21 5.77 -6.75
C GLN A 85 8.08 7.25 -7.11
N ARG A 86 7.25 7.98 -6.37
CA ARG A 86 7.11 9.43 -6.54
C ARG A 86 8.41 10.17 -6.31
N LYS A 87 9.15 9.85 -5.23
CA LYS A 87 10.43 10.51 -4.94
C LYS A 87 11.50 10.22 -5.99
N MET A 88 11.51 9.01 -6.56
CA MET A 88 12.38 8.64 -7.68
C MET A 88 12.03 9.42 -8.96
N LEU A 89 10.74 9.57 -9.25
CA LEU A 89 10.25 10.34 -10.38
C LEU A 89 10.54 11.84 -10.24
N ASP A 90 10.30 12.41 -9.05
CA ASP A 90 10.62 13.81 -8.73
C ASP A 90 12.13 14.10 -8.90
N ARG A 91 12.99 13.11 -8.61
CA ARG A 91 14.45 13.23 -8.84
C ARG A 91 14.83 13.22 -10.33
N ARG A 92 14.12 12.47 -11.18
CA ARG A 92 14.43 12.36 -12.61
C ARG A 92 13.88 13.51 -13.44
N TYR A 93 12.67 13.96 -13.15
CA TYR A 93 11.94 14.92 -14.00
C TYR A 93 11.63 16.26 -13.30
N GLY A 94 12.06 16.41 -12.05
CA GLY A 94 11.78 17.59 -11.23
C GLY A 94 10.35 17.59 -10.64
N ARG A 95 10.04 18.63 -9.85
CA ARG A 95 8.80 18.78 -9.05
C ARG A 95 7.50 18.91 -9.87
N LEU A 96 7.57 18.81 -11.20
CA LEU A 96 6.47 19.06 -12.15
C LEU A 96 5.69 17.79 -12.56
N LEU A 97 6.05 16.60 -12.08
CA LEU A 97 5.27 15.38 -12.29
C LEU A 97 4.01 15.35 -11.41
N LEU A 98 3.02 16.15 -11.80
CA LEU A 98 1.65 16.05 -11.31
C LEU A 98 0.99 14.82 -11.96
N LEU A 99 1.21 13.63 -11.38
CA LEU A 99 0.51 12.37 -11.75
C LEU A 99 -1.03 12.51 -11.67
N THR A 100 -1.52 13.49 -10.92
CA THR A 100 -2.88 14.01 -11.03
C THR A 100 -2.82 15.46 -11.50
N PRO A 101 -3.54 15.87 -12.56
CA PRO A 101 -3.66 17.28 -12.88
C PRO A 101 -4.22 18.00 -11.65
N ARG A 102 -3.42 18.87 -11.02
CA ARG A 102 -3.90 19.77 -9.96
C ARG A 102 -4.69 20.90 -10.61
N ASN A 103 -5.78 20.54 -11.27
CA ASN A 103 -6.69 21.52 -11.84
C ASN A 103 -7.52 22.11 -10.70
N SER A 104 -7.24 23.37 -10.37
CA SER A 104 -7.91 24.11 -9.30
C SER A 104 -9.43 24.14 -9.47
N VAL A 105 -9.90 24.13 -10.72
CA VAL A 105 -11.33 24.13 -11.08
C VAL A 105 -12.01 22.83 -10.62
N TRP A 106 -11.38 21.68 -10.82
CA TRP A 106 -11.95 20.38 -10.44
C TRP A 106 -12.00 20.18 -8.93
N ARG A 107 -11.02 20.72 -8.19
CA ARG A 107 -11.02 20.72 -6.72
C ARG A 107 -12.25 21.46 -6.19
N ILE A 108 -12.53 22.65 -6.74
CA ILE A 108 -13.68 23.47 -6.34
C ILE A 108 -15.00 22.77 -6.72
N LYS A 109 -15.09 22.19 -7.92
CA LYS A 109 -16.29 21.49 -8.40
C LYS A 109 -16.62 20.23 -7.57
N ASN A 110 -15.60 19.46 -7.16
CA ASN A 110 -15.79 18.28 -6.31
C ASN A 110 -16.15 18.67 -4.87
N ALA A 111 -15.52 19.72 -4.31
CA ALA A 111 -15.88 20.25 -3.00
C ALA A 111 -17.35 20.73 -2.97
N ARG A 112 -17.79 21.46 -4.01
CA ARG A 112 -19.20 21.88 -4.15
C ARG A 112 -20.15 20.68 -4.22
N ARG A 113 -19.81 19.63 -4.97
CA ARG A 113 -20.62 18.41 -5.04
C ARG A 113 -20.73 17.71 -3.69
N SER A 114 -19.64 17.60 -2.92
CA SER A 114 -19.70 16.99 -1.58
C SER A 114 -20.52 17.81 -0.59
N ILE A 115 -20.45 19.15 -0.68
CA ILE A 115 -21.25 20.05 0.16
C ILE A 115 -22.72 19.94 -0.20
N GLN A 116 -23.07 19.98 -1.50
CA GLN A 116 -24.45 19.80 -1.97
C GLN A 116 -25.03 18.46 -1.52
N LYS A 117 -24.25 17.37 -1.58
CA LYS A 117 -24.72 16.07 -1.09
C LYS A 117 -25.04 16.08 0.40
N ARG A 118 -24.24 16.76 1.23
CA ARG A 118 -24.49 16.89 2.68
C ARG A 118 -25.75 17.73 2.95
N ILE A 119 -25.88 18.87 2.28
CA ILE A 119 -27.05 19.75 2.39
C ILE A 119 -28.34 19.03 1.96
N ILE A 120 -28.31 18.30 0.84
CA ILE A 120 -29.45 17.51 0.36
C ILE A 120 -29.76 16.33 1.29
N ALA A 121 -28.74 15.74 1.92
CA ALA A 121 -28.89 14.66 2.89
C ALA A 121 -29.30 15.16 4.29
N GLY A 122 -29.40 16.48 4.52
CA GLY A 122 -29.84 17.05 5.80
C GLY A 122 -28.81 16.98 6.93
N GLU A 123 -27.53 16.78 6.62
CA GLU A 123 -26.39 16.87 7.57
C GLU A 123 -25.75 18.26 7.62
#